data_AF-A0A3M0LZB2-F1
#
_entry.id   AF-A0A3M0LZB2-F1
#
_cell.length_a   1.000
_cell.length_b   1.000
_cell.length_c   1.000
_cell.angle_alpha   90.00
_cell.angle_beta   90.00
_cell.angle_gamma   90.00
#
_symmetry.space_group_name_H-M   'P 1'
#
loop_
_entity.id
_entity.type
_entity.pdbx_description
1 polymer ?
#
loop_
_entity_poly.entity_id
_entity_poly.type
_entity_poly.pdbx_seq_one_letter_code
_entity_poly.pdbx_strand_id
1 'polypeptide(L)'
;MASDKHNFEELTAPAATAKKLHVSVATLRKYSLIVERVTGRPDYYPRTKQKARLYSKQDVQDLQDFHKLAQENGLTLQEAAQQIFAVSAQNQNSIGGIDSHNQETMTAPQTMKLLNALQQTIMQQNTALKDLQEQMNRIEAQNKELLEKSNKQEHDLTAYLPDISGIVDNDLDDQKDPESITVAEKRSQIIHDQHKSSEQVHEEILAKAQENAQKSSTSNEYRTLADMQVEPEKSHWWQRFINL
;
A
#
# COMPACT_ATOMS: atom_id res chain seq x y z
N MET A 1 29.40 36.79 30.30
CA MET A 1 28.61 36.33 29.14
C MET A 1 28.11 34.93 29.44
N ALA A 2 26.84 34.79 29.83
CA ALA A 2 26.21 33.49 30.05
C ALA A 2 25.41 33.17 28.79
N SER A 3 25.92 32.23 27.98
CA SER A 3 25.17 31.68 26.86
C SER A 3 24.13 30.72 27.43
N ASP A 4 22.95 31.26 27.71
CA ASP A 4 21.76 30.50 28.07
C ASP A 4 21.31 29.70 26.84
N LYS A 5 21.93 28.54 26.62
CA LYS A 5 21.61 27.62 25.53
C LYS A 5 20.32 26.87 25.88
N HIS A 6 19.20 27.57 25.83
CA HIS A 6 17.90 26.92 25.71
C HIS A 6 17.86 26.25 24.34
N ASN A 7 18.19 24.97 24.29
CA ASN A 7 17.87 24.13 23.14
C ASN A 7 16.34 24.00 23.10
N PHE A 8 15.67 24.98 22.48
CA PHE A 8 14.25 24.88 22.15
C PHE A 8 14.12 23.77 21.12
N GLU A 9 13.86 22.56 21.60
CA GLU A 9 13.56 21.44 20.75
C GLU A 9 12.20 21.70 20.09
N GLU A 10 12.20 21.88 18.77
CA GLU A 10 10.98 22.12 18.01
C GLU A 10 10.09 20.87 18.05
N LEU A 11 9.15 20.87 18.97
CA LEU A 11 8.13 19.85 19.11
C LEU A 11 7.10 19.98 17.99
N THR A 12 6.94 18.91 17.22
CA THR A 12 6.01 18.85 16.09
C THR A 12 4.68 18.20 16.49
N ALA A 13 3.58 18.75 15.98
CA ALA A 13 2.25 18.18 16.17
C ALA A 13 2.06 16.91 15.31
N PRO A 14 1.19 15.96 15.73
CA PRO A 14 1.06 14.65 15.06
C PRO A 14 0.71 14.75 13.57
N ALA A 15 -0.08 15.74 13.18
CA ALA A 15 -0.45 15.95 11.79
C ALA A 15 0.75 16.37 10.92
N ALA A 16 1.68 17.15 11.47
CA ALA A 16 2.90 17.55 10.78
C ALA A 16 3.89 16.38 10.70
N THR A 17 4.04 15.63 11.79
CA THR A 17 4.92 14.45 11.86
C THR A 17 4.46 13.34 10.92
N ALA A 18 3.15 13.08 10.85
CA ALA A 18 2.55 12.12 9.94
C ALA A 18 2.83 12.44 8.47
N LYS A 19 2.74 13.73 8.10
CA LYS A 19 3.10 14.21 6.75
C LYS A 19 4.58 13.96 6.42
N LYS A 20 5.50 14.22 7.36
CA LYS A 20 6.94 13.98 7.17
C LYS A 20 7.27 12.50 6.98
N LEU A 21 6.54 11.63 7.68
CA LEU A 21 6.73 10.18 7.63
C LEU A 21 5.92 9.50 6.50
N HIS A 22 5.13 10.24 5.73
CA HIS A 22 4.21 9.71 4.71
C HIS A 22 3.24 8.63 5.24
N VAL A 23 2.83 8.74 6.51
CA VAL A 23 1.86 7.82 7.15
C VAL A 23 0.59 8.55 7.56
N SER A 24 -0.50 7.79 7.74
CA SER A 24 -1.73 8.37 8.30
C SER A 24 -1.54 8.76 9.77
N VAL A 25 -2.29 9.77 10.24
CA VAL A 25 -2.29 10.18 11.66
C VAL A 25 -2.72 9.02 12.57
N ALA A 26 -3.62 8.16 12.11
CA ALA A 26 -4.05 6.97 12.84
C ALA A 26 -2.91 5.94 12.99
N THR A 27 -2.13 5.72 11.93
CA THR A 27 -0.96 4.85 11.95
C THR A 27 0.11 5.38 12.92
N LEU A 28 0.41 6.68 12.87
CA LEU A 28 1.34 7.33 13.81
C LEU A 28 0.87 7.18 15.27
N ARG A 29 -0.45 7.29 15.51
CA ARG A 29 -1.04 7.06 16.83
C ARG A 29 -0.85 5.62 17.31
N LYS A 30 -0.96 4.64 16.40
CA LYS A 30 -0.70 3.23 16.68
C LYS A 30 0.78 2.99 17.01
N TYR A 31 1.69 3.56 16.23
CA TYR A 31 3.13 3.44 16.46
C TYR A 31 3.54 4.02 17.81
N SER A 32 3.09 5.24 18.13
CA SER A 32 3.36 5.86 19.43
C SER A 32 2.82 5.06 20.62
N LEU A 33 1.63 4.45 20.50
CA LEU A 33 1.10 3.54 21.54
C LEU A 33 1.95 2.28 21.73
N ILE A 34 2.53 1.75 20.66
CA ILE A 34 3.41 0.60 20.74
C ILE A 34 4.71 0.98 21.45
N VAL A 35 5.29 2.14 21.11
CA VAL A 35 6.49 2.66 21.78
C VAL A 35 6.23 2.88 23.27
N GLU A 36 5.12 3.52 23.64
CA GLU A 36 4.73 3.71 25.06
C GLU A 36 4.58 2.36 25.81
N ARG A 37 4.01 1.34 25.15
CA ARG A 37 3.85 0.00 25.74
C ARG A 37 5.19 -0.72 25.90
N VAL A 38 6.05 -0.65 24.90
CA VAL A 38 7.35 -1.34 24.87
C VAL A 38 8.34 -0.71 25.84
N THR A 39 8.34 0.61 25.95
CA THR A 39 9.22 1.34 26.88
C THR A 39 8.71 1.34 28.32
N GLY A 40 7.45 0.93 28.55
CA GLY A 40 6.81 0.99 29.86
C GLY A 40 6.56 2.43 30.36
N ARG A 41 6.73 3.44 29.50
CA ARG A 41 6.56 4.85 29.83
C ARG A 41 5.32 5.41 29.11
N PRO A 42 4.19 5.60 29.82
CA PRO A 42 2.95 6.11 29.19
C PRO A 42 3.08 7.56 28.71
N ASP A 43 4.04 8.30 29.26
CA ASP A 43 4.36 9.69 28.93
C ASP A 43 5.71 9.80 28.22
N TYR A 44 6.05 8.81 27.38
CA TYR A 44 7.26 8.84 26.55
C TYR A 44 7.30 10.11 25.66
N TYR A 45 6.17 10.45 25.04
CA TYR A 45 6.04 11.66 24.24
C TYR A 45 5.43 12.80 25.07
N PRO A 46 6.01 14.02 25.03
CA PRO A 46 5.40 15.18 25.65
C PRO A 46 4.01 15.43 25.07
N ARG A 47 3.08 15.92 25.90
CA ARG A 47 1.69 16.13 25.49
C ARG A 47 1.28 17.59 25.60
N THR A 48 0.40 18.02 24.70
CA THR A 48 -0.28 19.31 24.81
C THR A 48 -1.30 19.30 25.95
N LYS A 49 -1.84 20.47 26.31
CA LYS A 49 -2.96 20.59 27.27
C LYS A 49 -4.19 19.76 26.85
N GLN A 50 -4.35 19.50 25.56
CA GLN A 50 -5.40 18.66 24.98
C GLN A 50 -5.02 17.17 24.90
N LYS A 51 -3.96 16.74 25.60
CA LYS A 51 -3.42 15.37 25.60
C LYS A 51 -2.96 14.87 24.23
N ALA A 52 -2.70 15.76 23.27
CA ALA A 52 -2.14 15.39 21.97
C ALA A 52 -0.62 15.19 22.10
N ARG A 53 -0.08 14.13 21.50
CA ARG A 53 1.37 13.83 21.53
C ARG A 53 2.14 14.85 20.71
N LEU A 54 3.33 15.20 21.18
CA LEU A 54 4.28 16.06 20.51
C LEU A 54 5.55 15.26 20.27
N TYR A 55 6.14 15.43 19.09
CA TYR A 55 7.29 14.65 18.66
C TYR A 55 8.50 15.55 18.47
N SER A 56 9.61 15.19 19.09
CA SER A 56 10.92 15.80 18.88
C SER A 56 11.49 15.44 17.50
N LYS A 57 12.60 16.07 17.10
CA LYS A 57 13.27 15.73 15.84
C LYS A 57 13.82 14.30 15.86
N GLN A 58 14.32 13.86 17.03
CA GLN A 58 14.82 12.51 17.24
C GLN A 58 13.67 11.49 17.18
N ASP A 59 12.53 11.80 17.80
CA ASP A 59 11.35 10.93 17.76
C ASP A 59 10.87 10.66 16.33
N VAL A 60 10.96 11.66 15.44
CA VAL A 60 10.59 11.48 14.03
C VAL A 60 11.54 10.50 13.34
N GLN A 61 12.85 10.60 13.63
CA GLN A 61 13.86 9.71 13.05
C GLN A 61 13.69 8.29 13.57
N ASP A 62 13.56 8.12 14.88
CA ASP A 62 13.34 6.81 15.50
C ASP A 62 12.06 6.14 14.99
N LEU A 63 10.99 6.92 14.79
CA LEU A 63 9.74 6.43 14.19
C LEU A 63 9.89 6.09 12.70
N GLN A 64 10.77 6.78 11.98
CA GLN A 64 11.09 6.46 10.58
C GLN A 64 11.85 5.15 10.48
N ASP A 65 12.88 4.97 11.30
CA ASP A 65 13.68 3.74 11.34
C ASP A 65 12.83 2.57 11.83
N PHE A 66 11.95 2.82 12.79
CA PHE A 66 10.94 1.85 13.23
C PHE A 66 10.02 1.43 12.09
N HIS A 67 9.54 2.40 11.30
CA HIS A 67 8.66 2.09 10.18
C HIS A 67 9.39 1.25 9.11
N LYS A 68 10.65 1.57 8.81
CA LYS A 68 11.48 0.82 7.86
C LYS A 68 11.76 -0.59 8.35
N LEU A 69 12.21 -0.75 9.60
CA LEU A 69 12.48 -2.07 10.17
C LEU A 69 11.25 -2.98 10.15
N ALA A 70 10.07 -2.42 10.42
CA ALA A 70 8.82 -3.16 10.36
C ALA A 70 8.40 -3.58 8.94
N GLN A 71 8.78 -2.81 7.90
CA GLN A 71 8.50 -3.16 6.51
C GLN A 71 9.52 -4.14 5.92
N GLU A 72 10.81 -3.94 6.18
CA GLU A 72 11.89 -4.67 5.52
C GLU A 72 12.11 -6.07 6.08
N ASN A 73 11.93 -6.26 7.40
CA ASN A 73 12.33 -7.50 8.07
C ASN A 73 11.17 -8.48 8.35
N GLY A 74 9.94 -8.12 7.97
CA GLY A 74 8.74 -8.91 8.31
C GLY A 74 8.52 -9.09 9.83
N LEU A 75 9.23 -8.33 10.66
CA LEU A 75 9.14 -8.35 12.11
C LEU A 75 7.79 -7.81 12.57
N THR A 76 7.32 -8.28 13.73
CA THR A 76 6.13 -7.69 14.31
C THR A 76 6.43 -6.25 14.74
N LEU A 77 5.43 -5.37 14.67
CA LEU A 77 5.57 -3.97 15.10
C LEU A 77 6.05 -3.84 16.56
N GLN A 78 5.87 -4.86 17.39
CA GLN A 78 6.33 -4.84 18.78
C GLN A 78 7.83 -5.16 18.88
N GLU A 79 8.31 -6.14 18.13
CA GLU A 79 9.74 -6.52 18.09
C GLU A 79 10.59 -5.42 17.46
N ALA A 80 10.13 -4.84 16.35
CA ALA A 80 10.81 -3.69 15.73
C ALA A 80 10.90 -2.50 16.71
N ALA A 81 9.85 -2.26 17.49
CA ALA A 81 9.86 -1.22 18.52
C ALA A 81 10.80 -1.58 19.68
N GLN A 82 10.90 -2.85 20.08
CA GLN A 82 11.85 -3.27 21.11
C GLN A 82 13.30 -3.04 20.66
N GLN A 83 13.63 -3.33 19.40
CA GLN A 83 14.99 -3.15 18.90
C GLN A 83 15.46 -1.69 18.92
N ILE A 84 14.59 -0.74 18.59
CA ILE A 84 14.94 0.69 18.57
C ILE A 84 14.76 1.33 19.95
N PHE A 85 13.63 1.07 20.62
CA PHE A 85 13.24 1.81 21.82
C PHE A 85 13.54 1.09 23.15
N ALA A 86 13.75 -0.24 23.19
CA ALA A 86 14.10 -0.90 24.45
C ALA A 86 15.57 -0.64 24.85
N VAL A 87 16.47 -0.51 23.86
CA VAL A 87 17.88 -0.16 24.08
C VAL A 87 18.02 1.25 24.67
N SER A 88 17.16 2.19 24.25
CA SER A 88 17.15 3.56 24.80
C SER A 88 16.49 3.63 26.18
N ALA A 89 15.49 2.79 26.48
CA ALA A 89 14.86 2.72 27.80
C ALA A 89 15.80 2.17 28.89
N GLN A 90 16.67 1.20 28.57
CA GLN A 90 17.70 0.72 29.50
C GLN A 90 18.73 1.81 29.87
N ASN A 91 18.99 2.76 28.97
CA ASN A 91 19.87 3.90 29.25
C ASN A 91 19.20 5.01 30.08
N GLN A 92 17.86 5.06 30.14
CA GLN A 92 17.13 6.12 30.85
C GLN A 92 16.52 5.71 32.19
N ASN A 93 16.53 4.42 32.56
CA ASN A 93 16.13 3.97 33.90
C ASN A 93 17.26 4.10 34.95
N SER A 94 18.41 4.67 34.55
CA SER A 94 19.55 4.98 35.43
C SER A 94 19.61 6.48 35.79
N ILE A 95 18.46 7.16 35.93
CA ILE A 95 18.42 8.55 36.43
C ILE A 95 18.02 8.52 37.90
N GLY A 96 19.00 8.20 38.74
CA GLY A 96 18.83 8.13 40.19
C GLY A 96 20.14 7.76 40.88
N GLY A 97 21.13 8.65 40.84
CA GLY A 97 22.32 8.57 41.70
C GLY A 97 23.66 8.62 40.96
N ILE A 98 24.30 9.80 41.02
CA ILE A 98 25.73 10.03 41.35
C ILE A 98 26.75 9.08 40.69
N ASP A 99 27.44 9.53 39.63
CA ASP A 99 28.90 9.80 39.67
C ASP A 99 29.50 10.12 38.29
N SER A 100 30.34 11.17 38.28
CA SER A 100 31.23 11.54 37.18
C SER A 100 32.49 10.67 37.19
N HIS A 101 32.56 9.62 36.37
CA HIS A 101 33.77 9.17 35.65
C HIS A 101 33.47 7.85 34.96
N ASN A 102 33.43 7.85 33.62
CA ASN A 102 34.05 6.83 32.78
C ASN A 102 33.71 7.11 31.32
N GLN A 103 34.63 7.80 30.66
CA GLN A 103 34.82 7.66 29.22
C GLN A 103 35.39 6.24 29.02
N GLU A 104 34.51 5.24 29.01
CA GLU A 104 34.88 3.83 28.85
C GLU A 104 35.47 3.63 27.45
N THR A 105 36.80 3.65 27.37
CA THR A 105 37.52 3.05 26.26
C THR A 105 37.14 1.56 26.25
N MET A 106 36.32 1.17 25.26
CA MET A 106 35.89 -0.22 25.05
C MET A 106 37.09 -1.16 25.23
N THR A 107 36.99 -2.10 26.16
CA THR A 107 38.10 -3.01 26.48
C THR A 107 38.48 -3.82 25.24
N ALA A 108 39.77 -4.07 25.00
CA ALA A 108 40.26 -4.87 23.86
C ALA A 108 39.49 -6.19 23.59
N PRO A 109 39.05 -6.98 24.59
CA PRO A 109 38.22 -8.16 24.32
C PRO A 109 36.81 -7.84 23.78
N GLN A 110 36.22 -6.70 24.14
CA GLN A 110 34.92 -6.26 23.62
C GLN A 110 35.02 -5.79 22.16
N THR A 111 36.12 -5.16 21.76
CA THR A 111 36.35 -4.78 20.36
C THR A 111 36.56 -6.01 19.47
N MET A 112 37.24 -7.05 19.96
CA MET A 112 37.36 -8.34 19.25
C MET A 112 36.01 -9.06 19.11
N LYS A 113 35.14 -8.98 20.13
CA LYS A 113 33.80 -9.56 20.07
C LYS A 113 32.91 -8.80 19.07
N LEU A 114 33.02 -7.47 19.04
CA LEU A 114 32.34 -6.63 18.04
C LEU A 114 32.85 -6.94 16.64
N LEU A 115 34.16 -7.09 16.45
CA LEU A 115 34.76 -7.39 15.14
C LEU A 115 34.31 -8.76 14.62
N ASN A 116 34.26 -9.77 15.50
CA ASN A 116 33.71 -11.09 15.14
C ASN A 116 32.22 -11.03 14.83
N ALA A 117 31.44 -10.26 15.59
CA ALA A 117 30.02 -10.06 15.30
C ALA A 117 29.82 -9.37 13.94
N LEU A 118 30.59 -8.32 13.65
CA LEU A 118 30.57 -7.65 12.34
C LEU A 118 30.98 -8.59 11.21
N GLN A 119 32.00 -9.43 11.42
CA GLN A 119 32.42 -10.43 10.44
C GLN A 119 31.32 -11.48 10.19
N GLN A 120 30.67 -11.96 11.23
CA GLN A 120 29.52 -12.88 11.11
C GLN A 120 28.36 -12.22 10.37
N THR A 121 28.05 -10.96 10.66
CA THR A 121 27.02 -10.19 9.95
C THR A 121 27.37 -10.02 8.48
N ILE A 122 28.64 -9.70 8.14
CA ILE A 122 29.08 -9.59 6.74
C ILE A 122 28.93 -10.94 6.01
N MET A 123 29.26 -12.06 6.67
CA MET A 123 29.06 -13.39 6.09
C MET A 123 27.58 -13.68 5.83
N GLN A 124 26.70 -13.38 6.79
CA GLN A 124 25.24 -13.54 6.63
C GLN A 124 24.67 -12.65 5.52
N GLN A 125 25.15 -11.40 5.43
CA GLN A 125 24.76 -10.47 4.36
C GLN A 125 25.20 -10.99 2.99
N ASN A 126 26.43 -11.50 2.86
CA ASN A 126 26.91 -12.07 1.61
C ASN A 126 26.13 -13.32 1.18
N THR A 127 25.71 -14.17 2.12
CA THR A 127 24.83 -15.30 1.79
C THR A 127 23.46 -14.84 1.33
N ALA A 128 22.86 -13.86 2.00
CA ALA A 128 21.56 -13.31 1.61
C ALA A 128 21.63 -12.64 0.22
N LEU A 129 22.70 -11.91 -0.08
CA LEU A 129 22.95 -11.32 -1.40
C LEU A 129 23.02 -12.40 -2.50
N LYS A 130 23.70 -13.52 -2.20
CA LYS A 130 23.79 -14.65 -3.14
C LYS A 130 22.42 -15.29 -3.38
N ASP A 131 21.64 -15.51 -2.33
CA ASP A 131 20.30 -16.09 -2.43
C ASP A 131 19.34 -15.17 -3.20
N LEU A 132 19.41 -13.84 -2.97
CA LEU A 132 18.66 -12.85 -3.73
C LEU A 132 19.06 -12.83 -5.21
N GLN A 133 20.35 -12.92 -5.50
CA GLN A 133 20.84 -12.99 -6.88
C GLN A 133 20.34 -14.27 -7.58
N GLU A 134 20.31 -15.40 -6.87
CA GLU A 134 19.76 -16.65 -7.41
C GLU A 134 18.25 -16.53 -7.68
N GLN A 135 17.49 -15.93 -6.77
CA GLN A 135 16.06 -15.68 -6.96
C GLN A 135 15.80 -14.75 -8.15
N MET A 136 16.60 -13.68 -8.29
CA MET A 136 16.49 -12.74 -9.41
C MET A 136 16.76 -13.45 -10.74
N ASN A 137 17.81 -14.25 -10.82
CA ASN A 137 18.10 -15.07 -12.01
C ASN A 137 16.96 -16.05 -12.34
N ARG A 138 16.33 -16.67 -11.33
CA ARG A 138 15.18 -17.56 -11.52
C ARG A 138 13.96 -16.80 -12.06
N ILE A 139 13.66 -15.63 -11.51
CA ILE A 139 12.55 -14.78 -11.98
C ILE A 139 12.81 -14.30 -13.41
N GLU A 140 14.02 -13.87 -13.73
CA GLU A 140 14.38 -13.49 -15.09
C GLU A 140 14.21 -14.65 -16.09
N ALA A 141 14.61 -15.86 -15.70
CA ALA A 141 14.42 -17.05 -16.52
C ALA A 141 12.93 -17.37 -16.73
N GLN A 142 12.12 -17.30 -15.68
CA GLN A 142 10.66 -17.48 -15.77
C GLN A 142 10.01 -16.42 -16.66
N ASN A 143 10.41 -15.15 -16.54
CA ASN A 143 9.90 -14.07 -17.37
C ASN A 143 10.25 -14.30 -18.85
N LYS A 144 11.48 -14.70 -19.16
CA LYS A 144 11.88 -15.07 -20.52
C LYS A 144 11.04 -16.23 -21.06
N GLU A 145 10.83 -17.27 -20.26
CA GLU A 145 10.02 -18.42 -20.66
C GLU A 145 8.55 -18.03 -20.93
N LEU A 146 7.97 -17.16 -20.10
CA LEU A 146 6.62 -16.65 -20.31
C LEU A 146 6.50 -15.82 -21.59
N LEU A 147 7.48 -14.95 -21.86
CA LEU A 147 7.53 -14.16 -23.10
C LEU A 147 7.69 -15.04 -24.34
N GLU A 148 8.48 -16.12 -24.26
CA GLU A 148 8.58 -17.09 -25.35
C GLU A 148 7.27 -17.86 -25.57
N LYS A 149 6.57 -18.24 -24.50
CA LYS A 149 5.27 -18.92 -24.59
C LYS A 149 4.21 -18.01 -25.19
N SER A 150 4.15 -16.73 -24.81
CA SER A 150 3.21 -15.78 -25.39
C SER A 150 3.51 -15.54 -26.87
N ASN A 151 4.77 -15.35 -27.26
CA ASN A 151 5.15 -15.20 -28.68
C ASN A 151 4.81 -16.45 -29.51
N LYS A 152 4.98 -17.66 -28.95
CA LYS A 152 4.60 -18.91 -29.63
C LYS A 152 3.09 -19.01 -29.80
N GLN A 153 2.30 -18.63 -28.79
CA GLN A 153 0.84 -18.61 -28.88
C GLN A 153 0.33 -17.57 -29.90
N GLU A 154 0.95 -16.40 -30.00
CA GLU A 154 0.61 -15.43 -31.06
C GLU A 154 0.97 -15.96 -32.46
N HIS A 155 2.08 -16.68 -32.60
CA HIS A 155 2.44 -17.33 -33.87
C HIS A 155 1.52 -18.49 -34.25
N ASP A 156 1.03 -19.27 -33.28
CA ASP A 156 0.07 -20.35 -33.53
C ASP A 156 -1.28 -19.76 -33.97
N LEU A 157 -1.78 -18.73 -33.27
CA LEU A 157 -3.03 -18.06 -33.63
C LEU A 157 -2.97 -17.42 -35.02
N THR A 158 -1.81 -16.90 -35.44
CA THR A 158 -1.62 -16.34 -36.78
C THR A 158 -1.37 -17.39 -37.86
N ALA A 159 -0.92 -18.61 -37.52
CA ALA A 159 -0.76 -19.72 -38.46
C ALA A 159 -2.10 -20.41 -38.81
N TYR A 160 -3.10 -20.33 -37.93
CA TYR A 160 -4.43 -20.91 -38.16
C TYR A 160 -5.47 -19.92 -38.73
N LEU A 161 -5.12 -18.63 -38.91
CA LEU A 161 -5.96 -17.75 -39.71
C LEU A 161 -5.69 -18.03 -41.21
N PRO A 162 -6.71 -18.40 -42.01
CA PRO A 162 -6.54 -18.45 -43.46
C PRO A 162 -6.11 -17.06 -43.96
N ASP A 163 -5.22 -17.02 -44.95
CA ASP A 163 -4.83 -15.78 -45.63
C ASP A 163 -6.05 -15.19 -46.36
N ILE A 164 -6.77 -14.26 -45.72
CA ILE A 164 -7.97 -13.60 -46.26
C ILE A 164 -7.59 -12.48 -47.25
N SER A 165 -6.33 -12.36 -47.67
CA SER A 165 -5.91 -11.36 -48.68
C SER A 165 -6.47 -11.64 -50.09
N GLY A 166 -7.23 -12.73 -50.29
CA GLY A 166 -7.74 -13.15 -51.61
C GLY A 166 -9.26 -13.30 -51.75
N ILE A 167 -10.07 -13.14 -50.69
CA ILE A 167 -11.53 -13.32 -50.78
C ILE A 167 -12.17 -11.96 -51.03
N VAL A 168 -12.17 -11.56 -52.31
CA VAL A 168 -13.18 -10.66 -52.86
C VAL A 168 -14.19 -11.58 -53.54
N ASP A 169 -15.03 -12.24 -52.75
CA ASP A 169 -16.24 -12.87 -53.28
C ASP A 169 -17.27 -11.75 -53.43
N ASN A 170 -17.41 -11.31 -54.68
CA ASN A 170 -18.69 -10.80 -55.17
C ASN A 170 -19.76 -11.85 -54.87
N ASP A 171 -20.94 -11.38 -54.45
CA ASP A 171 -22.19 -12.13 -54.28
C ASP A 171 -22.39 -12.83 -52.93
N LEU A 172 -22.78 -12.05 -51.91
CA LEU A 172 -23.76 -12.50 -50.91
C LEU A 172 -24.73 -11.36 -50.55
N ASP A 173 -25.98 -11.59 -50.96
CA ASP A 173 -27.19 -10.85 -50.61
C ASP A 173 -27.39 -10.71 -49.08
N ASP A 174 -27.83 -9.51 -48.71
CA ASP A 174 -28.94 -9.24 -47.78
C ASP A 174 -28.89 -9.89 -46.38
N GLN A 175 -27.99 -9.42 -45.50
CA GLN A 175 -28.30 -9.28 -44.07
C GLN A 175 -27.78 -7.95 -43.50
N LYS A 176 -28.74 -7.11 -43.11
CA LYS A 176 -28.57 -5.77 -42.55
C LYS A 176 -28.29 -5.88 -41.06
N ASP A 177 -27.01 -6.02 -40.69
CA ASP A 177 -26.56 -5.79 -39.31
C ASP A 177 -26.39 -4.28 -39.03
N PRO A 178 -26.73 -3.78 -37.83
CA PRO A 178 -26.78 -2.36 -37.54
C PRO A 178 -25.37 -1.80 -37.33
N GLU A 179 -24.97 -0.87 -38.21
CA GLU A 179 -23.90 0.13 -38.06
C GLU A 179 -22.61 -0.36 -37.37
N SER A 180 -21.72 -0.96 -38.15
CA SER A 180 -20.32 -1.15 -37.77
C SER A 180 -19.64 0.22 -37.63
N ILE A 181 -19.62 0.76 -36.41
CA ILE A 181 -18.87 1.98 -36.05
C ILE A 181 -17.42 1.81 -36.52
N THR A 182 -16.98 2.73 -37.38
CA THR A 182 -15.64 2.68 -37.98
C THR A 182 -14.55 2.81 -36.91
N VAL A 183 -13.36 2.26 -37.17
CA VAL A 183 -12.21 2.35 -36.24
C VAL A 183 -11.85 3.82 -35.91
N ALA A 184 -12.12 4.73 -36.83
CA ALA A 184 -11.92 6.17 -36.65
C ALA A 184 -12.90 6.77 -35.62
N GLU A 185 -14.17 6.36 -35.64
CA GLU A 185 -15.19 6.80 -34.68
C GLU A 185 -14.95 6.23 -33.28
N LYS A 186 -14.43 4.99 -33.18
CA LYS A 186 -14.01 4.44 -31.87
C LYS A 186 -12.87 5.24 -31.25
N ARG A 187 -11.92 5.70 -32.08
CA ARG A 187 -10.79 6.53 -31.62
C ARG A 187 -11.24 7.92 -31.17
N SER A 188 -12.20 8.54 -31.86
CA SER A 188 -12.74 9.84 -31.44
C SER A 188 -13.54 9.74 -30.14
N GLN A 189 -14.29 8.65 -29.93
CA GLN A 189 -14.98 8.39 -28.65
C GLN A 189 -14.01 8.28 -27.48
N ILE A 190 -12.90 7.53 -27.63
CA ILE A 190 -11.89 7.37 -26.57
C ILE A 190 -11.24 8.71 -26.20
N ILE A 191 -10.95 9.56 -27.19
CA ILE A 191 -10.38 10.89 -26.94
C ILE A 191 -11.39 11.77 -26.17
N HIS A 192 -12.66 11.69 -26.53
CA HIS A 192 -13.72 12.43 -25.85
C HIS A 192 -13.90 11.97 -24.40
N ASP A 193 -13.86 10.66 -24.16
CA ASP A 193 -14.01 10.06 -22.82
C ASP A 193 -12.84 10.39 -21.88
N GLN A 194 -11.62 10.57 -22.41
CA GLN A 194 -10.46 10.98 -21.61
C GLN A 194 -10.61 12.38 -20.98
N HIS A 195 -11.48 13.23 -21.54
CA HIS A 195 -11.71 14.59 -21.04
C HIS A 195 -12.90 14.70 -20.08
N LYS A 196 -13.65 13.61 -19.84
CA LYS A 196 -14.78 13.61 -18.91
C LYS A 196 -14.32 13.59 -17.46
N SER A 197 -15.00 14.34 -16.60
CA SER A 197 -14.78 14.28 -15.15
C SER A 197 -15.27 12.95 -14.58
N SER A 198 -14.69 12.49 -13.47
CA SER A 198 -15.09 11.24 -12.81
C SER A 198 -16.59 11.17 -12.46
N GLU A 199 -17.21 12.30 -12.12
CA GLU A 199 -18.66 12.39 -11.84
C GLU A 199 -19.50 12.22 -13.11
N GLN A 200 -19.05 12.78 -14.24
CA GLN A 200 -19.74 12.67 -15.53
C GLN A 200 -19.65 11.23 -16.08
N VAL A 201 -18.50 10.58 -15.91
CA VAL A 201 -18.33 9.16 -16.24
C VAL A 201 -19.28 8.30 -15.39
N HIS A 202 -19.43 8.61 -14.10
CA HIS A 202 -20.33 7.87 -13.22
C HIS A 202 -21.80 8.00 -13.63
N GLU A 203 -22.26 9.22 -13.96
CA GLU A 203 -23.63 9.47 -14.41
C GLU A 203 -23.93 8.77 -15.74
N GLU A 204 -22.98 8.80 -16.68
CA GLU A 204 -23.11 8.12 -17.97
C GLU A 204 -23.15 6.60 -17.84
N ILE A 205 -22.35 6.02 -16.93
CA ILE A 205 -22.42 4.58 -16.63
C ILE A 205 -23.80 4.21 -16.07
N LEU A 206 -24.35 5.03 -15.16
CA LEU A 206 -25.68 4.79 -14.59
C LEU A 206 -26.79 4.91 -15.66
N ALA A 207 -26.73 5.92 -16.52
CA ALA A 207 -27.68 6.10 -17.61
C ALA A 207 -27.63 4.93 -18.61
N LYS A 208 -26.42 4.49 -18.99
CA LYS A 208 -26.22 3.36 -19.92
C LYS A 208 -26.64 2.03 -19.30
N ALA A 209 -26.45 1.85 -17.99
CA ALA A 209 -26.97 0.69 -17.26
C ALA A 209 -28.51 0.67 -17.23
N GLN A 210 -29.16 1.82 -17.04
CA GLN A 210 -30.63 1.93 -17.11
C GLN A 210 -31.16 1.67 -18.53
N GLU A 211 -30.51 2.20 -19.56
CA GLU A 211 -30.87 1.97 -20.97
C GLU A 211 -30.75 0.49 -21.35
N ASN A 212 -29.65 -0.16 -20.95
CA ASN A 212 -29.48 -1.59 -21.16
C ASN A 212 -30.49 -2.44 -20.38
N ALA A 213 -30.84 -2.04 -19.15
CA ALA A 213 -31.89 -2.70 -18.39
C ALA A 213 -33.25 -2.61 -19.12
N GLN A 214 -33.61 -1.43 -19.64
CA GLN A 214 -34.84 -1.23 -20.41
C GLN A 214 -34.84 -2.02 -21.73
N LYS A 215 -33.72 -2.02 -22.47
CA LYS A 215 -33.55 -2.82 -23.70
C LYS A 215 -33.60 -4.33 -23.43
N SER A 216 -33.03 -4.79 -22.32
CA SER A 216 -33.07 -6.21 -21.91
C SER A 216 -34.44 -6.66 -21.42
N SER A 217 -35.30 -5.74 -20.98
CA SER A 217 -36.67 -6.06 -20.56
C SER A 217 -37.58 -6.45 -21.73
N THR A 218 -37.24 -6.04 -22.96
CA THR A 218 -38.03 -6.35 -24.16
C THR A 218 -37.53 -7.59 -24.91
N SER A 219 -36.26 -7.98 -24.77
CA SER A 219 -35.69 -9.22 -25.32
C SER A 219 -35.24 -10.16 -24.19
N ASN A 220 -36.23 -10.81 -23.59
CA ASN A 220 -36.11 -11.63 -22.41
C ASN A 220 -35.40 -12.97 -22.69
N GLU A 221 -34.07 -12.99 -22.67
CA GLU A 221 -33.30 -14.25 -22.73
C GLU A 221 -32.39 -14.49 -21.52
N TYR A 222 -31.98 -13.45 -20.77
CA TYR A 222 -31.13 -13.63 -19.59
C TYR A 222 -31.50 -12.66 -18.44
N ARG A 223 -31.64 -13.20 -17.23
CA ARG A 223 -31.87 -12.42 -16.00
C ARG A 223 -30.67 -11.51 -15.71
N THR A 224 -30.92 -10.24 -15.46
CA THR A 224 -29.87 -9.26 -15.13
C THR A 224 -29.52 -9.30 -13.64
N LEU A 225 -28.35 -8.79 -13.26
CA LEU A 225 -27.92 -8.71 -11.86
C LEU A 225 -28.90 -7.91 -10.97
N ALA A 226 -29.62 -6.93 -11.54
CA ALA A 226 -30.66 -6.18 -10.84
C ALA A 226 -31.86 -7.06 -10.47
N ASP A 227 -32.19 -8.04 -11.31
CA ASP A 227 -33.29 -8.98 -11.12
C ASP A 227 -32.95 -10.06 -10.07
N MET A 228 -31.67 -10.24 -9.76
CA MET A 228 -31.19 -11.11 -8.68
C MET A 228 -30.99 -10.36 -7.35
N GLN A 229 -31.18 -9.04 -7.32
CA GLN A 229 -31.15 -8.31 -6.06
C GLN A 229 -32.42 -8.64 -5.27
N VAL A 230 -32.23 -9.09 -4.04
CA VAL A 230 -33.34 -9.35 -3.11
C VAL A 230 -34.05 -8.01 -2.86
N GLU A 231 -35.32 -7.90 -3.28
CA GLU A 231 -36.13 -6.74 -2.93
C GLU A 231 -36.13 -6.57 -1.41
N PRO A 232 -36.01 -5.33 -0.89
CA PRO A 232 -36.14 -5.10 0.54
C PRO A 232 -37.49 -5.63 1.03
N GLU A 233 -37.49 -6.32 2.18
CA GLU A 233 -38.67 -6.98 2.71
C GLU A 233 -39.86 -6.01 2.73
N LYS A 234 -40.94 -6.40 2.02
CA LYS A 234 -42.16 -5.60 1.96
C LYS A 234 -42.68 -5.43 3.38
N SER A 235 -42.75 -4.17 3.83
CA SER A 235 -43.28 -3.84 5.15
C SER A 235 -44.67 -4.45 5.30
N HIS A 236 -44.78 -5.40 6.23
CA HIS A 236 -46.02 -6.14 6.43
C HIS A 236 -47.13 -5.18 6.84
N TRP A 237 -48.33 -5.41 6.31
CA TRP A 237 -49.52 -4.59 6.57
C TRP A 237 -49.84 -4.36 8.06
N TRP A 238 -49.34 -5.20 8.97
CA TRP A 238 -49.48 -5.04 10.43
C TRP A 238 -48.48 -4.09 11.07
N GLN A 239 -47.33 -3.81 10.44
CA GLN A 239 -46.36 -2.85 10.96
C GLN A 239 -46.91 -1.41 10.98
N ARG A 240 -47.98 -1.12 10.24
CA ARG A 240 -48.71 0.16 10.29
C ARG A 240 -49.41 0.41 11.63
N PHE A 241 -49.63 -0.61 12.45
CA PHE A 241 -50.35 -0.49 13.72
C PHE A 241 -49.45 -0.49 14.96
N ILE A 242 -48.16 -0.78 14.81
CA ILE A 242 -47.23 -0.96 15.94
C ILE A 242 -46.36 0.29 16.19
N ASN A 243 -46.19 1.15 15.19
CA ASN A 243 -45.46 2.42 15.32
C ASN A 243 -46.41 3.60 15.57
N LEU A 244 -47.02 3.66 16.76
CA LEU A 244 -47.74 4.82 17.30
C LEU A 244 -47.14 5.20 18.66
#